data_AF-R1EKL3-F1
#
_entry.id   AF-R1EKL3-F1
#
_cell.length_a   1.000
_cell.length_b   1.000
_cell.length_c   1.000
_cell.angle_alpha   90.00
_cell.angle_beta   90.00
_cell.angle_gamma   90.00
#
_symmetry.space_group_name_H-M   'P 1'
#
loop_
_entity.id
_entity.type
_entity.pdbx_description
1 polymer ?
#
loop_
_entity_poly.entity_id
_entity_poly.type
_entity_poly.pdbx_seq_one_letter_code
_entity_poly.pdbx_strand_id
1 'polypeptide(L)'
;MENITVGATTGGVVPGWSYYGLERQANNTAIFVAPNGLNKGWANEDGEDVAFVDSMISTIETSLCINQSQRFATGFSYGGSMTRTLACARASVFRAVSVLSGALLSGCDTSSDPIPYLGIHGTNDPLLSISRGCELRDEFVKNNGCTPKDAPEPANGTLSHVKTVYEGCSAGYPVWWIAYDGGHISAPHDGPPRDTDSGDSFAPPETWKFFSEFFE
;
A
#
# COMPACT_ATOMS: atom_id res chain seq x y z
N MET A 1 1.18 1.65 -17.06
CA MET A 1 0.94 0.91 -18.33
C MET A 1 0.80 -0.52 -17.91
N GLU A 2 -0.41 -1.02 -17.71
CA GLU A 2 -0.58 -2.39 -17.19
C GLU A 2 -1.60 -3.15 -18.01
N ASN A 3 -1.17 -4.33 -18.43
CA ASN A 3 -1.93 -5.23 -19.27
C ASN A 3 -2.61 -6.24 -18.34
N ILE A 4 -3.93 -6.12 -18.21
CA ILE A 4 -4.81 -6.94 -17.35
C ILE A 4 -4.65 -8.46 -17.62
N THR A 5 -4.02 -8.84 -18.74
CA THR A 5 -3.86 -10.23 -19.18
C THR A 5 -2.64 -10.97 -18.60
N VAL A 6 -1.67 -10.29 -17.95
CA VAL A 6 -0.40 -10.92 -17.50
C VAL A 6 0.05 -10.62 -16.07
N GLY A 7 -0.71 -9.83 -15.30
CA GLY A 7 -0.51 -9.72 -13.85
C GLY A 7 0.81 -9.10 -13.39
N ALA A 8 1.34 -8.09 -14.09
CA ALA A 8 2.57 -7.41 -13.67
C ALA A 8 2.37 -5.90 -13.51
N THR A 9 2.93 -5.34 -12.43
CA THR A 9 2.85 -3.93 -12.00
C THR A 9 3.86 -3.01 -12.71
N THR A 10 4.56 -3.51 -13.73
CA THR A 10 5.39 -2.71 -14.64
C THR A 10 5.30 -3.32 -16.05
N GLY A 11 5.59 -2.51 -17.09
CA GLY A 11 5.57 -2.98 -18.47
C GLY A 11 6.61 -4.09 -18.71
N GLY A 12 6.16 -5.33 -18.61
CA GLY A 12 6.97 -6.53 -18.78
C GLY A 12 6.76 -7.49 -17.61
N VAL A 13 6.54 -8.77 -17.92
CA VAL A 13 6.65 -9.84 -16.91
C VAL A 13 8.13 -9.87 -16.52
N VAL A 14 8.48 -9.24 -15.40
CA VAL A 14 9.76 -9.47 -14.75
C VAL A 14 9.51 -10.59 -13.75
N PRO A 15 10.01 -11.83 -13.99
CA PRO A 15 9.81 -12.95 -13.09
C PRO A 15 10.23 -12.55 -11.66
N GLY A 16 9.29 -12.56 -10.71
CA GLY A 16 9.53 -12.18 -9.31
C GLY A 16 9.01 -10.81 -8.88
N TRP A 17 8.47 -9.98 -9.79
CA TRP A 17 7.96 -8.63 -9.50
C TRP A 17 6.46 -8.43 -9.63
N SER A 18 5.72 -9.43 -10.09
CA SER A 18 4.27 -9.38 -10.18
C SER A 18 3.68 -8.88 -8.86
N TYR A 19 2.89 -7.81 -8.93
CA TYR A 19 2.21 -7.21 -7.79
C TYR A 19 3.16 -6.78 -6.66
N TYR A 20 4.18 -5.97 -7.01
CA TYR A 20 5.22 -5.49 -6.07
C TYR A 20 5.98 -6.64 -5.36
N GLY A 21 6.08 -7.80 -6.00
CA GLY A 21 6.73 -9.00 -5.47
C GLY A 21 5.87 -9.81 -4.49
N LEU A 22 4.59 -9.47 -4.32
CA LEU A 22 3.66 -10.19 -3.44
C LEU A 22 3.26 -11.56 -3.98
N GLU A 23 3.25 -11.78 -5.29
CA GLU A 23 2.93 -13.09 -5.87
C GLU A 23 3.82 -14.20 -5.29
N ARG A 24 5.11 -13.91 -5.14
CA ARG A 24 6.10 -14.80 -4.53
C ARG A 24 5.81 -15.07 -3.05
N GLN A 25 5.34 -14.06 -2.31
CA GLN A 25 5.01 -14.22 -0.88
C GLN A 25 3.74 -15.05 -0.70
N ALA A 26 2.77 -14.88 -1.59
CA ALA A 26 1.49 -15.56 -1.53
C ALA A 26 1.56 -17.05 -1.84
N ASN A 27 2.55 -17.52 -2.61
CA ASN A 27 2.72 -18.95 -2.89
C ASN A 27 1.40 -19.64 -3.34
N ASN A 28 0.68 -19.02 -4.28
CA ASN A 28 -0.63 -19.44 -4.80
C ASN A 28 -1.80 -19.47 -3.79
N THR A 29 -1.70 -18.78 -2.66
CA THR A 29 -2.82 -18.67 -1.69
C THR A 29 -3.66 -17.41 -1.85
N ALA A 30 -3.38 -16.56 -2.83
CA ALA A 30 -4.11 -15.31 -3.08
C ALA A 30 -4.40 -15.10 -4.56
N ILE A 31 -5.49 -14.38 -4.83
CA ILE A 31 -5.81 -13.87 -6.17
C ILE A 31 -5.37 -12.43 -6.23
N PHE A 32 -4.58 -12.10 -7.25
CA PHE A 32 -4.08 -10.75 -7.46
C PHE A 32 -4.81 -10.06 -8.61
N VAL A 33 -5.19 -8.82 -8.39
CA VAL A 33 -5.93 -8.00 -9.37
C VAL A 33 -5.25 -6.65 -9.46
N ALA A 34 -4.79 -6.30 -10.66
CA ALA A 34 -4.16 -5.02 -10.97
C ALA A 34 -5.02 -4.29 -12.03
N PRO A 35 -6.01 -3.51 -11.59
CA PRO A 35 -6.80 -2.70 -12.52
C PRO A 35 -5.95 -1.56 -13.11
N ASN A 36 -6.30 -1.12 -14.31
CA ASN A 36 -5.66 0.05 -14.93
C ASN A 36 -6.65 1.22 -14.93
N GLY A 37 -6.36 2.27 -14.16
CA GLY A 37 -7.18 3.47 -14.08
C GLY A 37 -7.30 4.23 -15.41
N LEU A 38 -8.32 5.07 -15.51
CA LEU A 38 -8.59 5.86 -16.73
C LEU A 38 -7.40 6.75 -17.05
N ASN A 39 -7.04 6.83 -18.34
CA ASN A 39 -5.86 7.58 -18.82
C ASN A 39 -4.54 7.21 -18.13
N LYS A 40 -4.44 6.01 -17.54
CA LYS A 40 -3.30 5.56 -16.71
C LYS A 40 -3.09 6.42 -15.45
N GLY A 41 -4.14 7.07 -14.97
CA GLY A 41 -4.17 7.85 -13.75
C GLY A 41 -5.15 7.28 -12.72
N TRP A 42 -5.06 7.84 -11.51
CA TRP A 42 -5.93 7.56 -10.37
C TRP A 42 -6.39 8.86 -9.73
N ALA A 43 -6.86 9.81 -10.55
CA ALA A 43 -7.27 11.12 -10.06
C ALA A 43 -8.52 11.02 -9.18
N ASN A 44 -9.33 9.99 -9.43
CA ASN A 44 -10.59 9.75 -8.77
C ASN A 44 -11.51 10.97 -8.83
N GLU A 45 -11.55 11.63 -10.00
CA GLU A 45 -12.45 12.75 -10.26
C GLU A 45 -13.89 12.28 -10.05
N ASP A 46 -14.65 13.04 -9.26
CA ASP A 46 -16.05 12.71 -8.90
C ASP A 46 -16.27 11.29 -8.32
N GLY A 47 -15.21 10.64 -7.82
CA GLY A 47 -15.28 9.28 -7.25
C GLY A 47 -15.28 8.14 -8.28
N GLU A 48 -14.94 8.41 -9.54
CA GLU A 48 -15.03 7.42 -10.63
C GLU A 48 -14.16 6.18 -10.43
N ASP A 49 -12.95 6.35 -9.90
CA ASP A 49 -12.00 5.25 -9.68
C ASP A 49 -12.46 4.37 -8.52
N VAL A 50 -13.05 4.96 -7.47
CA VAL A 50 -13.68 4.21 -6.37
C VAL A 50 -14.86 3.40 -6.89
N ALA A 51 -15.73 3.98 -7.73
CA ALA A 51 -16.87 3.27 -8.31
C ALA A 51 -16.43 2.13 -9.24
N PHE A 52 -15.33 2.31 -9.96
CA PHE A 52 -14.72 1.26 -10.77
C PHE A 52 -14.20 0.11 -9.90
N VAL A 53 -13.50 0.41 -8.80
CA VAL A 53 -13.04 -0.62 -7.85
C VAL A 53 -14.23 -1.38 -7.26
N ASP A 54 -15.31 -0.72 -6.86
CA ASP A 54 -16.53 -1.38 -6.35
C ASP A 54 -17.13 -2.34 -7.40
N SER A 55 -17.21 -1.90 -8.67
CA SER A 55 -17.72 -2.72 -9.77
C SER A 55 -16.85 -3.94 -10.06
N MET A 56 -15.52 -3.77 -9.97
CA MET A 56 -14.55 -4.84 -10.13
C MET A 56 -14.67 -5.86 -8.99
N ILE A 57 -14.78 -5.40 -7.73
CA ILE A 57 -14.99 -6.25 -6.56
C ILE A 57 -16.25 -7.12 -6.76
N SER A 58 -17.37 -6.48 -7.10
CA SER A 58 -18.64 -7.18 -7.36
C SER A 58 -18.52 -8.24 -8.46
N THR A 59 -17.83 -7.92 -9.56
CA THR A 59 -17.61 -8.87 -10.66
C THR A 59 -16.79 -10.09 -10.22
N ILE A 60 -15.73 -9.87 -9.45
CA ILE A 60 -14.87 -10.95 -8.94
C ILE A 60 -15.63 -11.83 -7.96
N GLU A 61 -16.31 -11.24 -6.98
CA GLU A 61 -17.02 -11.96 -5.92
C GLU A 61 -18.21 -12.77 -6.44
N THR A 62 -18.84 -12.31 -7.52
CA THR A 62 -19.92 -13.05 -8.19
C THR A 62 -19.41 -14.16 -9.10
N SER A 63 -18.16 -14.05 -9.58
CA SER A 63 -17.57 -15.00 -10.53
C SER A 63 -16.69 -16.06 -9.87
N LEU A 64 -16.18 -15.81 -8.67
CA LEU A 64 -15.18 -16.65 -7.99
C LEU A 64 -15.56 -16.94 -6.55
N CYS A 65 -15.19 -18.11 -6.05
CA CYS A 65 -15.33 -18.47 -4.64
C CYS A 65 -14.15 -17.89 -3.84
N ILE A 66 -14.25 -16.64 -3.42
CA ILE A 66 -13.23 -15.94 -2.62
C ILE A 66 -13.73 -15.61 -1.21
N ASN A 67 -12.81 -15.56 -0.25
CA ASN A 67 -13.12 -15.06 1.09
C ASN A 67 -13.21 -13.52 1.06
N GLN A 68 -14.43 -13.00 1.09
CA GLN A 68 -14.71 -11.56 1.00
C GLN A 68 -14.18 -10.78 2.22
N SER A 69 -13.97 -11.45 3.36
CA SER A 69 -13.38 -10.85 4.56
C SER A 69 -11.87 -10.68 4.49
N GLN A 70 -11.21 -11.26 3.48
CA GLN A 70 -9.75 -11.19 3.26
C GLN A 70 -9.42 -10.35 2.02
N ARG A 71 -10.00 -9.15 1.97
CA ARG A 71 -9.75 -8.17 0.91
C ARG A 71 -8.67 -7.18 1.33
N PHE A 72 -7.63 -7.04 0.54
CA PHE A 72 -6.50 -6.14 0.83
C PHE A 72 -6.24 -5.22 -0.36
N ALA A 73 -5.67 -4.04 -0.10
CA ALA A 73 -5.22 -3.13 -1.15
C ALA A 73 -3.78 -2.68 -0.92
N THR A 74 -3.03 -2.57 -2.01
CA THR A 74 -1.70 -2.00 -2.00
C THR A 74 -1.40 -1.30 -3.31
N GLY A 75 -0.50 -0.32 -3.26
CA GLY A 75 -0.13 0.44 -4.44
C GLY A 75 1.08 1.33 -4.17
N PHE A 76 1.78 1.65 -5.26
CA PHE A 76 2.93 2.55 -5.26
C PHE A 76 2.57 3.91 -5.89
N SER A 77 3.14 5.00 -5.35
CA SER A 77 3.01 6.34 -5.94
C SER A 77 1.55 6.75 -6.09
N TYR A 78 1.09 7.03 -7.31
CA TYR A 78 -0.31 7.33 -7.58
C TYR A 78 -1.27 6.18 -7.20
N GLY A 79 -0.84 4.92 -7.37
CA GLY A 79 -1.58 3.76 -6.87
C GLY A 79 -1.56 3.67 -5.33
N GLY A 80 -0.52 4.18 -4.68
CA GLY A 80 -0.45 4.33 -3.23
C GLY A 80 -1.44 5.38 -2.73
N SER A 81 -1.54 6.51 -3.44
CA SER A 81 -2.58 7.52 -3.22
C SER A 81 -3.99 6.94 -3.38
N MET A 82 -4.24 6.16 -4.44
CA MET A 82 -5.51 5.49 -4.62
C MET A 82 -5.80 4.47 -3.52
N THR A 83 -4.78 3.73 -3.08
CA THR A 83 -4.89 2.79 -1.94
C THR A 83 -5.30 3.51 -0.66
N ARG A 84 -4.74 4.70 -0.39
CA ARG A 84 -5.21 5.55 0.72
C ARG A 84 -6.65 6.01 0.49
N THR A 85 -7.03 6.40 -0.72
CA THR A 85 -8.41 6.77 -1.04
C THR A 85 -9.38 5.63 -0.75
N LEU A 86 -9.02 4.38 -1.08
CA LEU A 86 -9.82 3.21 -0.72
C LEU A 86 -9.91 3.01 0.80
N ALA A 87 -8.81 3.18 1.52
CA ALA A 87 -8.80 3.13 2.99
C ALA A 87 -9.72 4.20 3.61
N CYS A 88 -9.78 5.40 3.03
CA CYS A 88 -10.64 6.49 3.48
C CYS A 88 -12.12 6.26 3.10
N ALA A 89 -12.41 5.95 1.84
CA ALA A 89 -13.78 5.87 1.32
C ALA A 89 -14.46 4.50 1.52
N ARG A 90 -13.68 3.45 1.80
CA ARG A 90 -14.12 2.04 1.82
C ARG A 90 -13.45 1.26 2.97
N ALA A 91 -13.21 1.90 4.12
CA ALA A 91 -12.60 1.28 5.31
C ALA A 91 -13.28 -0.04 5.73
N SER A 92 -14.60 -0.16 5.55
CA SER A 92 -15.38 -1.37 5.88
C SER A 92 -15.32 -2.48 4.83
N VAL A 93 -14.83 -2.20 3.62
CA VAL A 93 -14.73 -3.15 2.50
C VAL A 93 -13.37 -3.83 2.46
N PHE A 94 -12.30 -3.11 2.83
CA PHE A 94 -10.94 -3.65 2.88
C PHE A 94 -10.55 -4.01 4.30
N ARG A 95 -9.94 -5.19 4.46
CA ARG A 95 -9.46 -5.71 5.76
C ARG A 95 -8.21 -4.99 6.24
N ALA A 96 -7.31 -4.63 5.33
CA ALA A 96 -6.11 -3.84 5.60
C ALA A 96 -5.55 -3.22 4.31
N VAL A 97 -4.73 -2.18 4.44
CA VAL A 97 -4.02 -1.55 3.32
C VAL A 97 -2.52 -1.40 3.55
N SER A 98 -1.74 -1.43 2.47
CA SER A 98 -0.30 -1.12 2.45
C SER A 98 0.01 -0.08 1.38
N VAL A 99 0.40 1.13 1.80
CA VAL A 99 0.67 2.28 0.94
C VAL A 99 2.17 2.47 0.77
N LEU A 100 2.65 2.36 -0.46
CA LEU A 100 4.07 2.54 -0.82
C LEU A 100 4.25 3.90 -1.49
N SER A 101 5.05 4.78 -0.89
CA SER A 101 5.31 6.14 -1.39
C SER A 101 4.04 6.87 -1.85
N GLY A 102 3.00 6.91 -1.01
CA GLY A 102 1.71 7.54 -1.33
C GLY A 102 1.59 8.97 -0.80
N ALA A 103 0.61 9.71 -1.32
CA ALA A 103 0.24 11.05 -0.81
C ALA A 103 -1.24 11.35 -1.06
N LEU A 104 -1.75 12.48 -0.55
CA LEU A 104 -3.09 12.98 -0.91
C LEU A 104 -3.12 13.48 -2.37
N LEU A 105 -3.45 12.60 -3.31
CA LEU A 105 -3.57 12.90 -4.76
C LEU A 105 -4.92 12.47 -5.37
N SER A 106 -5.63 11.55 -4.73
CA SER A 106 -6.79 10.83 -5.30
C SER A 106 -8.09 11.10 -4.50
N GLY A 107 -8.15 12.23 -3.79
CA GLY A 107 -9.32 12.67 -3.03
C GLY A 107 -9.66 11.85 -1.77
N CYS A 108 -10.93 11.95 -1.38
CA CYS A 108 -11.55 11.57 -0.09
C CYS A 108 -11.38 12.64 1.00
N ASP A 109 -12.44 13.45 1.15
CA ASP A 109 -12.48 14.70 1.91
C ASP A 109 -12.35 14.50 3.42
N THR A 110 -12.96 13.46 3.99
CA THR A 110 -12.76 13.07 5.39
C THR A 110 -13.36 11.68 5.64
N SER A 111 -12.61 10.82 6.31
CA SER A 111 -13.13 9.64 7.00
C SER A 111 -12.37 9.48 8.31
N SER A 112 -13.09 9.14 9.38
CA SER A 112 -12.50 8.74 10.66
C SER A 112 -12.60 7.25 10.89
N ASP A 113 -13.03 6.49 9.88
CA ASP A 113 -13.23 5.06 10.00
C ASP A 113 -11.86 4.37 10.17
N PRO A 114 -11.71 3.49 11.18
CA PRO A 114 -10.46 2.80 11.41
C PRO A 114 -10.25 1.66 10.40
N ILE A 115 -9.00 1.50 9.95
CA ILE A 115 -8.59 0.40 9.07
C ILE A 115 -7.10 0.10 9.34
N PRO A 116 -6.68 -1.18 9.44
CA PRO A 116 -5.27 -1.51 9.56
C PRO A 116 -4.46 -0.89 8.41
N TYR A 117 -3.43 -0.13 8.78
CA TYR A 117 -2.64 0.66 7.84
C TYR A 117 -1.14 0.37 7.96
N LEU A 118 -0.51 0.06 6.83
CA LEU A 118 0.93 0.06 6.67
C LEU A 118 1.32 1.18 5.69
N GLY A 119 2.21 2.07 6.11
CA GLY A 119 2.86 3.05 5.21
C GLY A 119 4.35 2.74 5.05
N ILE A 120 4.86 2.80 3.82
CA ILE A 120 6.28 2.60 3.48
C ILE A 120 6.74 3.78 2.61
N HIS A 121 7.74 4.55 3.04
CA HIS A 121 8.09 5.81 2.37
C HIS A 121 9.58 6.17 2.46
N GLY A 122 10.14 6.70 1.37
CA GLY A 122 11.54 7.13 1.30
C GLY A 122 11.77 8.52 1.89
N THR A 123 12.79 8.68 2.72
CA THR A 123 13.13 9.97 3.37
C THR A 123 13.60 11.02 2.37
N ASN A 124 14.16 10.60 1.23
CA ASN A 124 14.69 11.43 0.16
C ASN A 124 13.82 11.35 -1.12
N ASP A 125 12.53 11.02 -1.01
CA ASP A 125 11.61 10.94 -2.13
C ASP A 125 11.46 12.33 -2.83
N PRO A 126 11.92 12.48 -4.08
CA PRO A 126 11.93 13.77 -4.77
C PRO A 126 10.57 14.13 -5.40
N LEU A 127 9.63 13.19 -5.46
CA LEU A 127 8.32 13.39 -6.09
C LEU A 127 7.24 13.62 -5.03
N LEU A 128 7.23 12.77 -4.00
CA LEU A 128 6.29 12.82 -2.89
C LEU A 128 7.11 12.83 -1.61
N SER A 129 7.41 14.03 -1.08
CA SER A 129 8.26 14.17 0.11
C SER A 129 7.77 13.32 1.29
N ILE A 130 8.69 12.90 2.14
CA ILE A 130 8.39 12.10 3.34
C ILE A 130 7.29 12.72 4.22
N SER A 131 7.23 14.04 4.30
CA SER A 131 6.17 14.76 5.03
C SER A 131 4.76 14.44 4.52
N ARG A 132 4.58 14.17 3.23
CA ARG A 132 3.30 13.77 2.64
C ARG A 132 2.92 12.33 3.01
N GLY A 133 3.91 11.45 3.14
CA GLY A 133 3.71 10.11 3.67
C GLY A 133 3.37 10.13 5.17
N CYS A 134 4.07 10.97 5.94
CA CYS A 134 3.79 11.20 7.36
C CYS A 134 2.37 11.75 7.58
N GLU A 135 1.87 12.62 6.70
CA GLU A 135 0.48 13.09 6.74
C GLU A 135 -0.52 11.92 6.66
N LEU A 136 -0.31 10.97 5.74
CA LEU A 136 -1.15 9.78 5.64
C LEU A 136 -1.02 8.89 6.88
N ARG A 137 0.20 8.66 7.36
CA ARG A 137 0.44 7.89 8.59
C ARG A 137 -0.32 8.51 9.77
N ASP A 138 -0.19 9.81 9.97
CA ASP A 138 -0.77 10.50 11.13
C ASP A 138 -2.31 10.51 11.09
N GLU A 139 -2.89 10.54 9.88
CA GLU A 139 -4.32 10.30 9.67
C GLU A 139 -4.74 8.93 10.24
N PHE A 140 -4.06 7.85 9.89
CA PHE A 140 -4.44 6.50 10.37
C PHE A 140 -4.02 6.23 11.81
N VAL A 141 -2.94 6.85 12.32
CA VAL A 141 -2.62 6.85 13.76
C VAL A 141 -3.80 7.42 14.55
N LYS A 142 -4.36 8.53 14.08
CA LYS A 142 -5.54 9.16 14.69
C LYS A 142 -6.79 8.30 14.53
N ASN A 143 -7.12 7.87 13.31
CA ASN A 143 -8.35 7.12 13.03
C ASN A 143 -8.39 5.78 13.77
N ASN A 144 -7.25 5.10 13.88
CA ASN A 144 -7.15 3.82 14.57
C ASN A 144 -7.01 3.96 16.09
N GLY A 145 -6.98 5.19 16.62
CA GLY A 145 -6.86 5.47 18.06
C GLY A 145 -5.50 5.12 18.66
N CYS A 146 -4.44 5.08 17.85
CA CYS A 146 -3.09 4.79 18.30
C CYS A 146 -2.50 5.96 19.11
N THR A 147 -1.53 5.67 19.97
CA THR A 147 -0.76 6.70 20.69
C THR A 147 0.18 7.41 19.71
N PRO A 148 0.06 8.73 19.49
CA PRO A 148 0.97 9.47 18.62
C PRO A 148 2.39 9.46 19.18
N LYS A 149 3.38 9.39 18.28
CA LYS A 149 4.80 9.52 18.62
C LYS A 149 5.59 10.00 17.42
N ASP A 150 6.75 10.58 17.70
CA ASP A 150 7.75 10.89 16.69
C ASP A 150 8.39 9.58 16.21
N ALA A 151 7.92 9.09 15.05
CA ALA A 151 8.49 7.89 14.45
C ALA A 151 9.91 8.18 13.94
N PRO A 152 10.93 7.42 14.38
CA PRO A 152 12.30 7.64 13.91
C PRO A 152 12.43 7.37 12.41
N GLU A 153 13.21 8.22 11.75
CA GLU A 153 13.61 8.06 10.35
C GLU A 153 15.10 7.64 10.30
N PRO A 154 15.50 6.82 9.31
CA PRO A 154 16.91 6.53 9.08
C PRO A 154 17.65 7.81 8.67
N ALA A 155 18.88 7.98 9.15
CA ALA A 155 19.73 9.09 8.74
C ALA A 155 20.17 8.93 7.27
N ASN A 156 20.38 10.05 6.59
CA ASN A 156 20.86 10.07 5.20
C ASN A 156 22.23 9.39 5.07
N GLY A 157 22.35 8.47 4.12
CA GLY A 157 23.54 7.67 3.85
C GLY A 157 23.66 6.39 4.67
N THR A 158 22.67 6.06 5.51
CA THR A 158 22.63 4.78 6.23
C THR A 158 22.25 3.61 5.35
N LEU A 159 21.55 3.87 4.24
CA LEU A 159 21.07 2.85 3.30
C LEU A 159 20.24 1.76 4.01
N SER A 160 19.43 2.18 4.98
CA SER A 160 18.65 1.29 5.83
C SER A 160 17.21 1.76 5.95
N HIS A 161 16.33 0.88 6.42
CA HIS A 161 14.98 1.22 6.83
C HIS A 161 14.80 1.16 8.35
N VAL A 162 13.82 1.91 8.83
CA VAL A 162 13.35 1.91 10.22
C VAL A 162 11.87 1.62 10.23
N LYS A 163 11.51 0.51 10.89
CA LYS A 163 10.12 0.13 11.13
C LYS A 163 9.65 0.62 12.50
N THR A 164 8.53 1.30 12.49
CA THR A 164 7.81 1.78 13.65
C THR A 164 6.44 1.11 13.73
N VAL A 165 6.21 0.33 14.79
CA VAL A 165 4.88 -0.17 15.14
C VAL A 165 4.27 0.79 16.17
N TYR A 166 3.05 1.26 15.91
CA TYR A 166 2.33 2.12 16.85
C TYR A 166 1.63 1.30 17.93
N GLU A 167 1.59 1.86 19.14
CA GLU A 167 1.01 1.23 20.32
C GLU A 167 -0.29 1.92 20.73
N GLY A 168 -1.07 1.29 21.60
CA GLY A 168 -2.32 1.85 22.11
C GLY A 168 -3.44 1.94 21.07
N CYS A 169 -3.26 1.36 19.88
CA CYS A 169 -4.28 1.32 18.83
C CYS A 169 -5.53 0.55 19.29
N SER A 170 -6.68 0.91 18.71
CA SER A 170 -7.91 0.15 18.86
C SER A 170 -7.72 -1.30 18.43
N ALA A 171 -8.34 -2.24 19.14
CA ALA A 171 -8.19 -3.66 18.88
C ALA A 171 -8.54 -4.01 17.42
N GLY A 172 -7.64 -4.69 16.73
CA GLY A 172 -7.81 -5.07 15.32
C GLY A 172 -7.45 -3.99 14.29
N TYR A 173 -6.93 -2.82 14.72
CA TYR A 173 -6.58 -1.69 13.83
C TYR A 173 -5.12 -1.23 14.02
N PRO A 174 -4.11 -2.09 13.80
CA PRO A 174 -2.71 -1.68 13.95
C PRO A 174 -2.30 -0.64 12.90
N VAL A 175 -1.29 0.17 13.25
CA VAL A 175 -0.60 1.07 12.31
C VAL A 175 0.89 0.75 12.31
N TRP A 176 1.42 0.41 11.14
CA TRP A 176 2.84 0.21 10.89
C TRP A 176 3.36 1.30 9.96
N TRP A 177 4.55 1.81 10.27
CA TRP A 177 5.23 2.82 9.46
C TRP A 177 6.66 2.39 9.19
N ILE A 178 7.10 2.43 7.93
CA ILE A 178 8.46 2.11 7.53
C ILE A 178 9.02 3.29 6.75
N ALA A 179 9.99 3.98 7.34
CA ALA A 179 10.78 4.99 6.64
C ALA A 179 12.09 4.36 6.16
N TYR A 180 12.54 4.67 4.95
CA TYR A 180 13.82 4.17 4.42
C TYR A 180 14.68 5.28 3.84
N ASP A 181 16.00 5.12 3.96
CA ASP A 181 16.97 6.04 3.38
C ASP A 181 17.05 5.82 1.86
N GLY A 182 16.18 6.52 1.13
CA GLY A 182 16.03 6.36 -0.31
C GLY A 182 14.99 7.29 -0.92
N GLY A 183 14.86 7.20 -2.24
CA GLY A 183 13.98 8.07 -3.05
C GLY A 183 12.58 7.49 -3.28
N HIS A 184 12.00 7.82 -4.43
CA HIS A 184 10.69 7.32 -4.86
C HIS A 184 10.81 5.92 -5.46
N ILE A 185 10.83 4.87 -4.63
CA ILE A 185 11.17 3.50 -5.04
C ILE A 185 10.02 2.53 -4.73
N SER A 186 9.68 1.68 -5.70
CA SER A 186 8.57 0.73 -5.58
C SER A 186 8.95 -0.59 -4.90
N ALA A 187 10.22 -1.01 -5.02
CA ALA A 187 10.79 -2.08 -4.20
C ALA A 187 12.06 -1.61 -3.45
N PRO A 188 11.89 -0.83 -2.37
CA PRO A 188 13.01 -0.39 -1.57
C PRO A 188 13.68 -1.58 -0.87
N HIS A 189 14.99 -1.49 -0.68
CA HIS A 189 15.81 -2.53 -0.06
C HIS A 189 16.92 -1.83 0.73
N ASP A 190 17.52 -2.53 1.70
CA ASP A 190 18.69 -2.01 2.42
C ASP A 190 19.95 -2.16 1.56
N GLY A 191 20.76 -1.11 1.51
CA GLY A 191 21.95 -1.01 0.68
C GLY A 191 21.84 0.03 -0.43
N PRO A 192 22.82 0.06 -1.36
CA PRO A 192 22.89 1.09 -2.39
C PRO A 192 21.59 1.17 -3.22
N PRO A 193 21.04 2.38 -3.46
CA PRO A 193 19.74 2.53 -4.11
C PRO A 193 19.67 1.80 -5.45
N ARG A 194 18.69 0.90 -5.56
CA ARG A 194 18.30 0.18 -6.77
C ARG A 194 16.81 -0.12 -6.68
N ASP A 195 16.15 -0.15 -7.82
CA ASP A 195 14.75 -0.56 -7.97
C ASP A 195 14.76 -1.84 -8.81
N THR A 196 15.10 -2.98 -8.18
CA THR A 196 15.42 -4.23 -8.91
C THR A 196 14.77 -5.50 -8.34
N ASP A 197 14.72 -6.53 -9.19
CA ASP A 197 14.17 -7.90 -8.99
C ASP A 197 15.05 -8.89 -8.29
N SER A 198 16.06 -8.38 -7.60
CA SER A 198 16.95 -9.16 -6.73
C SER A 198 16.21 -9.87 -5.59
N GLY A 199 14.92 -9.59 -5.39
CA GLY A 199 14.06 -10.33 -4.46
C GLY A 199 14.36 -10.04 -2.99
N ASP A 200 15.15 -9.01 -2.74
CA ASP A 200 15.72 -8.54 -1.47
C ASP A 200 15.03 -7.28 -0.93
N SER A 201 14.04 -6.75 -1.64
CA SER A 201 13.18 -5.70 -1.11
C SER A 201 12.45 -6.15 0.16
N PHE A 202 12.43 -5.28 1.16
CA PHE A 202 11.70 -5.51 2.41
C PHE A 202 10.20 -5.20 2.28
N ALA A 203 9.76 -4.44 1.27
CA ALA A 203 8.37 -4.03 1.12
C ALA A 203 7.37 -5.19 0.92
N PRO A 204 7.59 -6.16 0.00
CA PRO A 204 6.71 -7.31 -0.14
C PRO A 204 6.62 -8.20 1.11
N PRO A 205 7.72 -8.64 1.77
CA PRO A 205 7.60 -9.46 2.98
C PRO A 205 6.97 -8.70 4.16
N GLU A 206 7.24 -7.40 4.32
CA GLU A 206 6.58 -6.58 5.36
C GLU A 206 5.08 -6.42 5.09
N THR A 207 4.69 -6.17 3.83
CA THR A 207 3.28 -6.07 3.44
C THR A 207 2.55 -7.40 3.61
N TRP A 208 3.15 -8.51 3.19
CA TRP A 208 2.56 -9.84 3.37
C TRP A 208 2.41 -10.20 4.84
N LYS A 209 3.46 -9.93 5.64
CA LYS A 209 3.42 -10.13 7.10
C LYS A 209 2.28 -9.33 7.73
N PHE A 210 2.13 -8.06 7.36
CA PHE A 210 1.05 -7.21 7.85
C PHE A 210 -0.33 -7.75 7.49
N PHE A 211 -0.56 -8.14 6.23
CA PHE A 211 -1.84 -8.71 5.82
C PHE A 211 -2.13 -10.07 6.49
N SER A 212 -1.09 -10.87 6.72
CA SER A 212 -1.23 -12.19 7.34
C SER A 212 -1.68 -12.16 8.81
N GLU A 213 -1.61 -11.01 9.49
CA GLU A 213 -2.19 -10.84 10.83
C GLU A 213 -3.73 -11.00 10.83
N PHE A 214 -4.36 -10.95 9.65
CA PHE A 214 -5.80 -11.00 9.45
C PHE A 214 -6.25 -12.25 8.67
N PHE A 215 -5.39 -13.25 8.50
CA PHE A 215 -5.77 -14.53 7.92
C PHE A 215 -6.50 -15.35 9.00
N GLU A 216 -7.81 -15.50 8.80
CA GLU A 216 -8.71 -16.36 9.55
C GLU A 216 -9.05 -17.62 8.74
#